data_AF-A0A7C4YB85-F1
#
_entry.id   AF-A0A7C4YB85-F1
#
_cell.length_a   1.000
_cell.length_b   1.000
_cell.length_c   1.000
_cell.angle_alpha   90.00
_cell.angle_beta   90.00
_cell.angle_gamma   90.00
#
_symmetry.space_group_name_H-M   'P 1'
#
loop_
_entity.id
_entity.type
_entity.pdbx_description
1 polymer ?
#
loop_
_entity_poly.entity_id
_entity_poly.type
_entity_poly.pdbx_seq_one_letter_code
_entity_poly.pdbx_strand_id
1 'polypeptide(L)'
;MEKIFIDLSSIDSTNKEYYQKDITNTHFYGFPIEPIISAEQRLKDKSIPSIAYFSMEYGLAPSVYHTFESQNEIDESNVSQSSEVFSNLKQMDYFHTISMLRLLDLPIYSGGLGVLAGDTLKSSADLGISLVGIGILWHKGYFQQKFWFRGG
;
A
#
# COMPACT_ATOMS: atom_id res chain seq x y z
N MET A 1 -30.80 9.43 2.45
CA MET A 1 -29.79 8.59 1.79
C MET A 1 -28.99 7.93 2.88
N GLU A 2 -29.15 6.61 3.04
CA GLU A 2 -28.37 5.83 4.01
C GLU A 2 -26.88 6.02 3.73
N LYS A 3 -26.07 6.21 4.78
CA LYS A 3 -24.63 6.29 4.66
C LYS A 3 -24.11 4.91 4.26
N ILE A 4 -23.90 4.72 2.96
CA ILE A 4 -23.38 3.46 2.40
C ILE A 4 -21.86 3.30 2.71
N PHE A 5 -21.20 4.36 3.21
CA PHE A 5 -19.81 4.34 3.67
C PHE A 5 -19.70 4.76 5.15
N ILE A 6 -19.04 4.11 6.10
CA ILE A 6 -18.48 2.75 6.22
C ILE A 6 -18.08 2.56 7.72
N ASP A 7 -18.23 1.35 8.27
CA ASP A 7 -17.76 0.98 9.61
C ASP A 7 -16.20 0.93 9.69
N LEU A 8 -15.51 0.97 8.54
CA LEU A 8 -14.05 1.23 8.46
C LEU A 8 -13.66 2.69 8.76
N SER A 9 -14.59 3.66 8.76
CA SER A 9 -14.29 5.04 9.20
C SER A 9 -14.22 5.16 10.73
N SER A 10 -14.62 4.10 11.45
CA SER A 10 -14.44 3.93 12.88
C SER A 10 -12.97 3.74 13.28
N ILE A 11 -12.06 3.57 12.31
CA ILE A 11 -10.64 3.22 12.53
C ILE A 11 -9.86 4.30 13.27
N ASP A 12 -10.31 5.55 13.31
CA ASP A 12 -9.71 6.57 14.17
C ASP A 12 -10.73 7.69 14.46
N SER A 13 -11.44 7.59 15.58
CA SER A 13 -12.37 8.63 16.02
C SER A 13 -11.67 9.91 16.48
N THR A 14 -10.36 9.86 16.71
CA THR A 14 -9.54 10.99 17.18
C THR A 14 -9.14 11.96 16.07
N ASN A 15 -8.96 11.50 14.82
CA ASN A 15 -8.54 12.34 13.69
C ASN A 15 -9.56 12.40 12.53
N LYS A 16 -10.85 12.33 12.85
CA LYS A 16 -11.91 12.24 11.85
C LYS A 16 -11.94 13.43 10.87
N GLU A 17 -11.56 14.63 11.31
CA GLU A 17 -11.50 15.82 10.44
C GLU A 17 -10.34 15.77 9.44
N TYR A 18 -9.22 15.14 9.83
CA TYR A 18 -8.07 14.95 8.96
C TYR A 18 -8.44 14.04 7.78
N TYR A 19 -9.00 12.86 8.05
CA TYR A 19 -9.32 11.88 7.02
C TYR A 19 -10.53 12.24 6.14
N GLN A 20 -11.43 13.12 6.59
CA GLN A 20 -12.62 13.53 5.83
C GLN A 20 -12.30 14.25 4.51
N LYS A 21 -11.09 14.80 4.37
CA LYS A 21 -10.66 15.42 3.11
C LYS A 21 -10.40 14.39 2.01
N ASP A 22 -9.88 13.23 2.39
CA ASP A 22 -9.46 12.18 1.46
C ASP A 22 -10.46 11.03 1.35
N ILE A 23 -11.29 10.85 2.39
CA ILE A 23 -12.31 9.81 2.49
C ILE A 23 -13.68 10.49 2.48
N THR A 24 -14.36 10.39 1.35
CA THR A 24 -15.69 10.94 1.12
C THR A 24 -16.68 9.81 0.81
N ASN A 25 -17.95 10.15 0.56
CA ASN A 25 -18.95 9.14 0.14
C ASN A 25 -18.77 8.70 -1.33
N THR A 26 -17.83 9.28 -2.06
CA THR A 26 -17.60 8.99 -3.48
C THR A 26 -16.18 8.54 -3.77
N HIS A 27 -15.21 8.97 -2.96
CA HIS A 27 -13.80 8.66 -3.16
C HIS A 27 -13.09 8.25 -1.86
N PHE A 28 -12.10 7.37 -2.01
CA PHE A 28 -11.15 6.95 -0.99
C PHE A 28 -9.74 7.21 -1.51
N TYR A 29 -9.07 8.26 -1.03
CA TYR A 29 -7.72 8.66 -1.44
C TYR A 29 -7.53 8.71 -2.98
N GLY A 30 -8.47 9.37 -3.67
CA GLY A 30 -8.48 9.52 -5.13
C GLY A 30 -9.17 8.38 -5.90
N PHE A 31 -9.45 7.24 -5.27
CA PHE A 31 -10.11 6.11 -5.93
C PHE A 31 -11.64 6.14 -5.76
N PRO A 32 -12.42 5.69 -6.74
CA PRO A 32 -13.86 5.52 -6.59
C PRO A 32 -14.17 4.50 -5.48
N ILE A 33 -15.26 4.73 -4.78
CA ILE A 33 -15.59 4.01 -3.55
C ILE A 33 -16.45 2.76 -3.78
N GLU A 34 -17.11 2.71 -4.94
CA GLU A 34 -18.02 1.66 -5.36
C GLU A 34 -17.36 0.27 -5.35
N PRO A 35 -16.10 0.08 -5.83
CA PRO A 35 -15.42 -1.21 -5.74
C PRO A 35 -15.21 -1.69 -4.30
N ILE A 36 -14.91 -0.77 -3.37
CA ILE A 36 -14.71 -1.08 -1.95
C ILE A 36 -16.03 -1.55 -1.32
N ILE A 37 -17.11 -0.80 -1.55
CA ILE A 37 -18.45 -1.16 -1.06
C ILE A 37 -18.89 -2.51 -1.63
N SER A 38 -18.67 -2.72 -2.93
CA SER A 38 -19.01 -3.97 -3.60
C SER A 38 -18.25 -5.17 -3.02
N ALA A 39 -16.95 -5.00 -2.73
CA ALA A 39 -16.15 -6.03 -2.06
C ALA A 39 -16.63 -6.31 -0.64
N GLU A 40 -16.95 -5.27 0.15
CA GLU A 40 -17.46 -5.42 1.51
C GLU A 40 -18.82 -6.14 1.53
N GLN A 41 -19.72 -5.79 0.62
CA GLN A 41 -21.01 -6.46 0.48
C GLN A 41 -20.85 -7.95 0.17
N ARG A 42 -19.94 -8.31 -0.75
CA ARG A 42 -19.64 -9.73 -1.06
C ARG A 42 -19.10 -10.48 0.16
N LEU A 43 -18.23 -9.85 0.96
CA LEU A 43 -17.67 -10.45 2.16
C LEU A 43 -18.73 -10.67 3.26
N LYS A 44 -19.76 -9.82 3.33
CA LYS A 44 -20.85 -9.91 4.32
C LYS A 44 -22.00 -10.82 3.87
N ASP A 45 -22.10 -11.13 2.59
CA ASP A 45 -23.16 -11.97 2.04
C ASP A 45 -22.95 -13.45 2.43
N LYS A 46 -23.88 -13.99 3.23
CA LYS A 46 -23.83 -15.38 3.71
C LYS A 46 -24.02 -16.41 2.59
N SER A 47 -24.54 -16.00 1.44
CA SER A 47 -24.71 -16.88 0.27
C SER A 47 -23.43 -17.06 -0.53
N ILE A 48 -22.45 -16.16 -0.37
CA ILE A 48 -21.19 -16.18 -1.11
C ILE A 48 -20.09 -16.76 -0.19
N PRO A 49 -19.42 -17.86 -0.57
CA PRO A 49 -18.29 -18.36 0.19
C PRO A 49 -17.16 -17.33 0.15
N SER A 50 -16.65 -16.97 1.32
CA SER A 50 -15.57 -16.01 1.47
C SER A 50 -14.28 -16.69 1.90
N ILE A 51 -13.15 -16.22 1.38
CA ILE A 51 -11.82 -16.78 1.64
C ILE A 51 -11.04 -15.82 2.54
N ALA A 52 -10.53 -16.33 3.65
CA ALA A 52 -9.55 -15.62 4.47
C ALA A 52 -8.14 -16.08 4.07
N TYR A 53 -7.40 -15.20 3.42
CA TYR A 53 -6.03 -15.47 3.00
C TYR A 53 -5.06 -14.93 4.05
N PHE A 54 -4.30 -15.81 4.70
CA PHE A 54 -3.35 -15.43 5.74
C PHE A 54 -1.94 -15.40 5.18
N SER A 55 -1.23 -14.29 5.37
CA SER A 55 0.18 -14.17 5.02
C SER A 55 0.90 -13.27 6.00
N MET A 56 2.19 -13.54 6.19
CA MET A 56 3.08 -12.67 6.96
C MET A 56 3.52 -11.43 6.16
N GLU A 57 3.35 -11.48 4.83
CA GLU A 57 3.81 -10.46 3.89
C GLU A 57 2.77 -10.19 2.81
N TYR A 58 2.66 -8.93 2.39
CA TYR A 58 1.87 -8.52 1.22
C TYR A 58 2.61 -7.47 0.40
N GLY A 59 2.98 -7.82 -0.83
CA GLY A 59 3.59 -6.92 -1.80
C GLY A 59 2.54 -6.09 -2.52
N LEU A 60 2.08 -5.00 -1.90
CA LEU A 60 1.02 -4.14 -2.46
C LEU A 60 1.55 -3.03 -3.38
N ALA A 61 2.81 -2.62 -3.19
CA ALA A 61 3.50 -1.56 -3.94
C ALA A 61 2.60 -0.35 -4.32
N PRO A 62 1.92 0.27 -3.35
CA PRO A 62 0.97 1.35 -3.62
C PRO A 62 1.66 2.54 -4.28
N SER A 63 2.94 2.80 -4.05
CA SER A 63 3.66 3.94 -4.64
C SER A 63 3.96 3.81 -6.15
N VAL A 64 3.68 2.65 -6.76
CA VAL A 64 3.98 2.35 -8.17
C VAL A 64 2.71 2.13 -8.98
N TYR A 65 1.81 1.27 -8.51
CA TYR A 65 0.68 0.80 -9.32
C TYR A 65 -0.63 1.53 -9.02
N HIS A 66 -0.86 1.87 -7.76
CA HIS A 66 -2.10 2.51 -7.29
C HIS A 66 -1.77 3.55 -6.23
N THR A 67 -1.09 4.61 -6.66
CA THR A 67 -0.65 5.67 -5.77
C THR A 67 -1.85 6.43 -5.23
N PHE A 68 -2.00 6.40 -3.91
CA PHE A 68 -3.02 7.17 -3.20
C PHE A 68 -2.80 8.67 -3.41
N GLU A 69 -3.90 9.38 -3.63
CA GLU A 69 -3.92 10.84 -3.69
C GLU A 69 -4.46 11.36 -2.37
N SER A 70 -3.72 12.29 -1.76
CA SER A 70 -4.08 12.95 -0.51
C SER A 70 -4.12 14.45 -0.72
N GLN A 71 -5.18 15.08 -0.23
CA GLN A 71 -5.33 16.53 -0.10
C GLN A 71 -4.66 17.07 1.16
N ASN A 72 -4.33 16.19 2.11
CA ASN A 72 -3.56 16.57 3.29
C ASN A 72 -2.06 16.67 2.96
N GLU A 73 -1.38 17.57 3.67
CA GLU A 73 0.08 17.64 3.62
C GLU A 73 0.66 16.29 4.08
N ILE A 74 1.54 15.74 3.26
CA ILE A 74 2.26 14.50 3.55
C ILE A 74 3.50 14.88 4.34
N ASP A 75 3.65 14.29 5.52
CA ASP A 75 4.85 14.46 6.34
C ASP A 75 6.10 14.05 5.56
N GLU A 76 7.17 14.85 5.63
CA GLU A 76 8.43 14.59 4.91
C GLU A 76 9.02 13.21 5.25
N SER A 77 8.77 12.70 6.47
CA SER A 77 9.19 11.36 6.89
C SER A 77 8.52 10.23 6.11
N ASN A 78 7.38 10.50 5.48
CA ASN A 78 6.62 9.55 4.65
C ASN A 78 6.94 9.68 3.16
N VAL A 79 7.92 10.50 2.80
CA VAL A 79 8.35 10.73 1.41
C VAL A 79 9.77 10.20 1.25
N SER A 80 9.95 9.27 0.31
CA SER A 80 11.29 8.96 -0.19
C SER A 80 11.75 10.10 -1.07
N GLN A 81 12.87 10.73 -0.72
CA GLN A 81 13.43 11.87 -1.45
C GLN A 81 14.55 11.46 -2.42
N SER A 82 15.04 10.22 -2.35
CA SER A 82 16.18 9.77 -3.15
C SER A 82 16.14 8.29 -3.47
N SER A 83 16.48 7.97 -4.73
CA SER A 83 16.81 6.61 -5.16
C SER A 83 18.28 6.58 -5.55
N GLU A 84 19.00 5.59 -5.03
CA GLU A 84 20.43 5.42 -5.27
C GLU A 84 20.62 4.37 -6.36
N VAL A 85 21.25 4.76 -7.47
CA VAL A 85 21.59 3.85 -8.57
C VAL A 85 23.09 3.57 -8.51
N PHE A 86 23.41 2.30 -8.30
CA PHE A 86 24.79 1.79 -8.30
C PHE A 86 25.13 1.13 -9.63
N SER A 87 26.28 1.49 -10.20
CA SER A 87 26.86 0.82 -11.37
C SER A 87 28.08 0.00 -10.96
N ASN A 88 28.10 -1.29 -11.27
CA ASN A 88 29.22 -2.20 -10.94
C ASN A 88 30.39 -2.15 -11.95
N LEU A 89 30.60 -0.99 -12.58
CA LEU A 89 31.58 -0.89 -13.66
C LEU A 89 33.00 -1.10 -13.11
N LYS A 90 33.68 -2.16 -13.59
CA LYS A 90 35.00 -2.60 -13.09
C LYS A 90 36.10 -1.52 -13.09
N GLN A 91 35.93 -0.47 -13.89
CA GLN A 91 36.89 0.64 -14.02
C GLN A 91 36.63 1.77 -13.03
N MET A 92 35.38 1.96 -12.58
CA MET A 92 34.99 3.04 -11.67
C MET A 92 33.55 2.81 -11.15
N ASP A 93 33.38 2.79 -9.84
CA ASP A 93 32.06 2.77 -9.20
C ASP A 93 31.43 4.16 -9.29
N TYR A 94 30.19 4.23 -9.78
CA TYR A 94 29.40 5.46 -9.81
C TYR A 94 28.21 5.33 -8.87
N PHE A 95 27.94 6.41 -8.14
CA PHE A 95 26.76 6.54 -7.29
C PHE A 95 25.94 7.72 -7.81
N HIS A 96 24.78 7.43 -8.40
CA HIS A 96 23.85 8.47 -8.82
C HIS A 96 22.68 8.52 -7.85
N THR A 97 22.52 9.67 -7.20
CA THR A 97 21.33 9.99 -6.43
C THR A 97 20.32 10.65 -7.35
N ILE A 98 19.20 9.98 -7.58
CA ILE A 98 18.07 10.56 -8.31
C ILE A 98 17.06 11.06 -7.27
N SER A 99 16.81 12.36 -7.25
CA SER A 99 15.77 12.95 -6.42
C SER A 99 14.42 12.78 -7.09
N MET A 100 13.61 11.87 -6.56
CA MET A 100 12.19 11.75 -6.88
C MET A 100 11.41 11.91 -5.60
N LEU A 101 10.35 12.72 -5.63
CA LEU A 101 9.39 12.82 -4.53
C LEU A 101 8.36 11.71 -4.70
N ARG A 102 8.42 10.69 -3.85
CA ARG A 102 7.45 9.59 -3.87
C ARG A 102 7.04 9.22 -2.45
N LEU A 103 5.76 8.93 -2.25
CA LEU A 103 5.28 8.26 -1.03
C LEU A 103 6.09 6.99 -0.76
N LEU A 104 6.48 6.77 0.48
CA LEU A 104 7.12 5.53 0.89
C LEU A 104 6.15 4.37 0.68
N ASP A 105 6.63 3.30 0.03
CA ASP A 105 5.90 2.03 0.03
C ASP A 105 5.82 1.47 1.44
N LEU A 106 4.70 0.81 1.74
CA LEU A 106 4.54 0.06 2.97
C LEU A 106 5.55 -1.10 2.98
N PRO A 107 6.55 -1.10 3.88
CA PRO A 107 7.63 -2.09 3.88
C PRO A 107 7.20 -3.41 4.55
N ILE A 108 6.02 -3.93 4.18
CA ILE A 108 5.38 -5.10 4.79
C ILE A 108 5.68 -6.41 4.04
N TYR A 109 6.71 -6.43 3.20
CA TYR A 109 7.21 -7.63 2.53
C TYR A 109 8.70 -7.52 2.22
N SER A 110 9.34 -8.67 1.98
CA SER A 110 10.79 -8.77 1.77
C SER A 110 11.19 -9.43 0.45
N GLY A 111 10.27 -10.14 -0.22
CA GLY A 111 10.57 -10.83 -1.46
C GLY A 111 9.40 -11.56 -2.09
N GLY A 112 9.69 -12.71 -2.71
CA GLY A 112 8.75 -13.43 -3.58
C GLY A 112 7.46 -13.89 -2.90
N LEU A 113 7.47 -14.16 -1.59
CA LEU A 113 6.26 -14.52 -0.84
C LEU A 113 5.27 -13.37 -0.82
N GLY A 114 5.73 -12.16 -0.49
CA GLY A 114 4.88 -10.97 -0.50
C GLY A 114 4.38 -10.63 -1.89
N VAL A 115 5.23 -10.73 -2.91
CA VAL A 115 4.82 -10.52 -4.31
C VAL A 115 3.71 -11.49 -4.71
N LEU A 116 3.90 -12.79 -4.45
CA LEU A 116 2.89 -13.81 -4.72
C LEU A 116 1.58 -13.52 -3.97
N ALA A 117 1.66 -13.12 -2.70
CA ALA A 117 0.48 -12.80 -1.90
C ALA A 117 -0.26 -11.57 -2.46
N GLY A 118 0.45 -10.52 -2.87
CA GLY A 118 -0.11 -9.33 -3.51
C GLY A 118 -0.76 -9.63 -4.86
N ASP A 119 -0.08 -10.38 -5.72
CA ASP A 119 -0.60 -10.80 -7.03
C ASP A 119 -1.82 -11.71 -6.90
N THR A 120 -1.86 -12.55 -5.85
CA THR A 120 -3.03 -13.37 -5.54
C THR A 120 -4.23 -12.51 -5.18
N LEU A 121 -4.05 -11.44 -4.39
CA LEU A 121 -5.13 -10.48 -4.09
C LEU A 121 -5.62 -9.78 -5.36
N LYS A 122 -4.69 -9.32 -6.20
CA LYS A 122 -5.02 -8.63 -7.46
C LYS A 122 -5.80 -9.55 -8.41
N SER A 123 -5.30 -10.76 -8.63
CA SER A 123 -5.98 -11.75 -9.48
C SER A 123 -7.35 -12.14 -8.93
N SER A 124 -7.49 -12.23 -7.60
CA SER A 124 -8.78 -12.50 -6.95
C SER A 124 -9.77 -11.36 -7.16
N ALA A 125 -9.30 -10.11 -7.13
CA ALA A 125 -10.12 -8.94 -7.43
C ALA A 125 -10.57 -8.93 -8.89
N ASP A 126 -9.67 -9.21 -9.84
CA ASP A 126 -9.98 -9.29 -11.28
C ASP A 126 -11.03 -10.39 -11.57
N LEU A 127 -10.99 -11.49 -10.82
CA LEU A 127 -11.95 -12.59 -10.91
C LEU A 127 -13.24 -12.37 -10.09
N GLY A 128 -13.34 -11.29 -9.32
CA GLY A 128 -14.48 -10.99 -8.47
C GLY A 128 -14.65 -11.97 -7.28
N ILE A 129 -13.59 -12.66 -6.88
CA ILE A 129 -13.61 -13.63 -5.77
C ILE A 129 -13.82 -12.89 -4.45
N SER A 130 -14.72 -13.39 -3.61
CA SER A 130 -14.89 -12.89 -2.24
C SER A 130 -13.73 -13.34 -1.37
N LEU A 131 -12.71 -12.49 -1.23
CA LEU A 131 -11.48 -12.80 -0.51
C LEU A 131 -11.03 -11.60 0.33
N VAL A 132 -10.56 -11.88 1.54
CA VAL A 132 -9.92 -10.90 2.44
C VAL A 132 -8.49 -11.35 2.76
N GLY A 133 -7.54 -10.44 2.56
CA GLY A 133 -6.15 -10.63 2.99
C GLY A 133 -6.00 -10.25 4.46
N ILE A 134 -5.44 -11.16 5.26
CA ILE A 134 -5.15 -10.96 6.68
C ILE A 134 -3.64 -11.10 6.87
N GLY A 135 -3.05 -10.10 7.52
CA GLY A 135 -1.61 -10.04 7.78
C GLY A 135 -1.27 -9.11 8.93
N ILE A 136 0.00 -8.75 9.02
CA ILE A 136 0.56 -7.95 10.12
C ILE A 136 1.05 -6.62 9.55
N LEU A 137 0.65 -5.51 10.17
CA LEU A 137 1.22 -4.19 9.90
C LEU A 137 2.50 -4.03 10.74
N TRP A 138 3.65 -4.30 10.12
CA TRP A 138 4.94 -4.23 10.79
C TRP A 138 5.34 -2.78 11.09
N HIS A 139 5.59 -2.45 12.36
CA HIS A 139 6.08 -1.12 12.76
C HIS A 139 7.46 -0.81 12.16
N LYS A 140 8.33 -1.81 12.12
CA LYS A 140 9.61 -1.76 11.39
C LYS A 140 9.51 -2.82 10.31
N GLY A 141 9.37 -2.37 9.07
CA GLY A 141 9.34 -3.25 7.91
C GLY A 141 10.69 -3.87 7.60
N TYR A 142 10.85 -4.33 6.36
CA TYR A 142 12.13 -4.83 5.88
C TYR A 142 13.22 -3.74 5.87
N PHE A 143 14.48 -4.15 5.91
CA PHE A 143 15.59 -3.21 6.01
C PHE A 143 15.77 -2.41 4.71
N GLN A 144 16.23 -1.16 4.84
CA GLN A 144 16.69 -0.37 3.71
C GLN A 144 18.17 -0.67 3.47
N GLN A 145 18.48 -1.25 2.31
CA GLN A 145 19.85 -1.54 1.93
C GLN A 145 20.57 -0.27 1.49
N LYS A 146 21.67 0.08 2.16
CA LYS A 146 22.59 1.14 1.74
C LYS A 146 23.96 0.53 1.44
N PHE A 147 24.53 0.92 0.31
CA PHE A 147 25.88 0.53 -0.06
C PHE A 147 26.87 1.62 0.38
N TRP A 148 28.01 1.22 0.94
CA TRP A 148 29.13 2.13 1.23
C TRP A 148 30.45 1.53 0.77
N PHE A 149 31.44 2.38 0.51
CA PHE A 149 32.80 1.98 0.15
C PHE A 149 33.75 2.29 1.30
N ARG A 150 34.73 1.42 1.54
CA ARG A 150 35.74 1.63 2.60
C ARG A 150 36.92 2.52 2.15
N GLY A 151 37.01 2.85 0.86
CA GLY A 151 38.19 3.45 0.23
C GLY A 151 37.95 4.75 -0.53
N GLY A 152 37.08 5.63 -0.03
CA GLY A 152 36.88 6.99 -0.55
C GLY A 152 36.57 7.94 0.59
#